data_AF-A0A182YH93-F1
#
_entry.id   AF-A0A182YH93-F1
#
_cell.length_a   1.000
_cell.length_b   1.000
_cell.length_c   1.000
_cell.angle_alpha   90.00
_cell.angle_beta   90.00
_cell.angle_gamma   90.00
#
_symmetry.space_group_name_H-M   'P 1'
#
loop_
_entity.id
_entity.type
_entity.pdbx_description
1 polymer ?
#
loop_
_entity_poly.entity_id
_entity_poly.type
_entity_poly.pdbx_seq_one_letter_code
_entity_poly.pdbx_strand_id
1 'polypeptide(L)'
;MRRLSPVRAPHRPEPDRIGLVGQIVGALLTAPTNGFNRTTAHQKLFVAFGLIWGLTITGAFQVSVCRYAIAKFVVESCLNSLALSRSVQGSLVDVYTTPTSMKNLDTLAELDASGLTITVTAPALIVDVFGTERPGSTIGNLKQRLVIEHNPGRAAAYGVLEGTTAGLIRNQDFGRLSTKYLSAKGNARLHRLRECPRSYTLAYLYPRGSPLYRAANDHILHFLQHGLYAKWQRDAAHILAMNRALKVHARHVRSGQQGAGEQVTLRLDHLLLPFMLLGAGFGLAVVSFLRERYSRARRIVMLTRGG
;
A
#
# COMPACT_ATOMS: atom_id res chain seq x y z
N MET A 1 -72.77 -19.27 -2.42
CA MET A 1 -72.56 -19.78 -3.78
C MET A 1 -71.08 -20.07 -4.00
N ARG A 2 -70.81 -21.28 -4.47
CA ARG A 2 -69.56 -21.95 -4.91
C ARG A 2 -68.22 -21.20 -4.77
N ARG A 3 -67.33 -21.76 -3.94
CA ARG A 3 -65.86 -21.65 -4.08
C ARG A 3 -65.42 -22.36 -5.37
N LEU A 4 -64.64 -21.68 -6.19
CA LEU A 4 -63.84 -22.28 -7.27
C LEU A 4 -62.38 -22.35 -6.81
N SER A 5 -61.82 -23.55 -6.89
CA SER A 5 -60.41 -23.85 -6.60
C SER A 5 -59.52 -23.44 -7.78
N PRO A 6 -58.31 -22.87 -7.57
CA PRO A 6 -57.32 -22.77 -8.62
C PRO A 6 -56.36 -23.97 -8.62
N VAL A 7 -56.11 -24.44 -9.84
CA VAL A 7 -55.28 -25.59 -10.25
C VAL A 7 -53.79 -25.32 -9.98
N ARG A 8 -53.10 -26.32 -9.42
CA ARG A 8 -51.66 -26.31 -9.09
C ARG A 8 -50.84 -26.75 -10.30
N ALA A 9 -49.92 -25.91 -10.78
CA ALA A 9 -48.96 -26.26 -11.83
C ALA A 9 -47.85 -27.21 -11.30
N PRO A 10 -47.24 -28.07 -12.14
CA PRO A 10 -46.25 -29.04 -11.71
C PRO A 10 -44.88 -28.42 -11.42
N HIS A 11 -44.33 -28.75 -10.25
CA HIS A 11 -42.96 -28.45 -9.83
C HIS A 11 -41.96 -29.16 -10.76
N ARG A 12 -41.03 -28.41 -11.38
CA ARG A 12 -39.79 -28.99 -11.92
C ARG A 12 -38.86 -29.33 -10.75
N PRO A 13 -38.26 -30.54 -10.69
CA PRO A 13 -37.29 -30.86 -9.66
C PRO A 13 -35.98 -30.10 -9.92
N GLU A 14 -35.49 -29.42 -8.89
CA GLU A 14 -34.12 -28.91 -8.81
C GLU A 14 -33.12 -30.07 -8.90
N PRO A 15 -32.02 -29.93 -9.66
CA PRO A 15 -30.98 -30.95 -9.68
C PRO A 15 -30.27 -30.99 -8.33
N ASP A 16 -30.34 -32.18 -7.71
CA ASP A 16 -29.83 -32.50 -6.39
C ASP A 16 -28.30 -32.32 -6.31
N ARG A 17 -27.86 -31.12 -5.89
CA ARG A 17 -26.43 -30.75 -5.80
C ARG A 17 -25.65 -31.67 -4.85
N ILE A 18 -26.32 -32.28 -3.88
CA ILE A 18 -25.73 -33.20 -2.90
C ILE A 18 -25.46 -34.58 -3.54
N GLY A 19 -26.33 -35.03 -4.45
CA GLY A 19 -26.14 -36.26 -5.23
C GLY A 19 -24.96 -36.16 -6.21
N LEU A 20 -24.71 -34.99 -6.78
CA LEU A 20 -23.59 -34.75 -7.70
C LEU A 20 -22.23 -34.90 -6.99
N VAL A 21 -22.08 -34.34 -5.78
CA VAL A 21 -20.85 -34.48 -4.98
C VAL A 21 -20.63 -35.93 -4.58
N GLY A 22 -21.68 -36.65 -4.17
CA GLY A 22 -21.61 -38.08 -3.87
C GLY A 22 -21.23 -38.96 -5.08
N GLN A 23 -21.75 -38.63 -6.26
CA GLN A 23 -21.38 -39.31 -7.51
C GLN A 23 -19.95 -38.98 -7.97
N ILE A 24 -19.45 -37.78 -7.73
CA ILE A 24 -18.07 -37.38 -8.05
C ILE A 24 -17.08 -38.10 -7.13
N VAL A 25 -17.37 -38.15 -5.81
CA VAL A 25 -16.55 -38.92 -4.85
C VAL A 25 -16.59 -40.41 -5.17
N GLY A 26 -17.77 -40.95 -5.51
CA GLY A 26 -17.93 -42.33 -5.95
C GLY A 26 -17.17 -42.64 -7.25
N ALA A 27 -17.14 -41.70 -8.20
CA ALA A 27 -16.42 -41.86 -9.46
C ALA A 27 -14.89 -41.74 -9.32
N LEU A 28 -14.40 -40.89 -8.41
CA LEU A 28 -12.98 -40.80 -8.08
C LEU A 28 -12.47 -42.06 -7.34
N LEU A 29 -13.30 -42.66 -6.49
CA LEU A 29 -12.97 -43.91 -5.78
C LEU A 29 -13.01 -45.16 -6.68
N THR A 30 -13.71 -45.09 -7.82
CA THR A 30 -13.93 -46.19 -8.77
C THR A 30 -13.15 -46.05 -10.08
N ALA A 31 -12.35 -44.99 -10.26
CA ALA A 31 -11.46 -44.87 -11.40
C ALA A 31 -10.52 -46.10 -11.47
N PRO A 32 -10.40 -46.77 -12.63
CA PRO A 32 -9.61 -47.99 -12.77
C PRO A 32 -8.13 -47.63 -12.73
N THR A 33 -7.56 -47.54 -11.53
CA THR A 33 -6.12 -47.60 -11.32
C THR A 33 -5.71 -49.06 -11.42
N ASN A 34 -5.40 -49.51 -12.65
CA ASN A 34 -4.82 -50.83 -12.89
C ASN A 34 -3.56 -50.97 -12.01
N GLY A 35 -3.67 -51.71 -10.89
CA GLY A 35 -2.57 -51.97 -9.95
C GLY A 35 -2.83 -51.65 -8.47
N PHE A 36 -3.93 -50.98 -8.09
CA PHE A 36 -4.15 -50.50 -6.71
C PHE A 36 -5.24 -51.25 -5.91
N ASN A 37 -5.47 -52.53 -6.20
CA ASN A 37 -6.51 -53.36 -5.55
C ASN A 37 -6.27 -53.70 -4.06
N ARG A 38 -5.22 -53.16 -3.43
CA ARG A 38 -4.85 -53.43 -2.02
C ARG A 38 -4.85 -52.20 -1.11
N THR A 39 -5.53 -51.13 -1.49
CA THR A 39 -5.49 -49.85 -0.76
C THR A 39 -6.83 -49.43 -0.17
N THR A 40 -6.77 -48.88 1.04
CA THR A 40 -7.96 -48.41 1.77
C THR A 40 -8.53 -47.15 1.14
N ALA A 41 -9.84 -46.89 1.31
CA ALA A 41 -10.52 -45.73 0.73
C ALA A 41 -9.83 -44.39 1.05
N HIS A 42 -9.20 -44.28 2.22
CA HIS A 42 -8.41 -43.11 2.62
C HIS A 42 -7.17 -42.87 1.76
N GLN A 43 -6.47 -43.93 1.32
CA GLN A 43 -5.29 -43.80 0.45
C GLN A 43 -5.69 -43.31 -0.94
N LYS A 44 -6.80 -43.79 -1.47
CA LYS A 44 -7.35 -43.33 -2.75
C LYS A 44 -7.75 -41.85 -2.69
N LEU A 45 -8.40 -41.44 -1.59
CA LEU A 45 -8.78 -40.05 -1.38
C LEU A 45 -7.56 -39.13 -1.26
N PHE A 46 -6.51 -39.57 -0.56
CA PHE A 46 -5.26 -38.81 -0.44
C PHE A 46 -4.54 -38.63 -1.79
N VAL A 47 -4.42 -39.71 -2.58
CA VAL A 47 -3.81 -39.67 -3.92
C VAL A 47 -4.62 -38.77 -4.86
N ALA A 48 -5.95 -38.87 -4.82
CA ALA A 48 -6.83 -38.01 -5.57
C ALA A 48 -6.65 -36.52 -5.22
N PHE A 49 -6.58 -36.19 -3.93
CA PHE A 49 -6.38 -34.82 -3.48
C PHE A 49 -5.01 -34.27 -3.89
N GLY A 50 -3.96 -35.09 -3.77
CA GLY A 50 -2.61 -34.75 -4.20
C GLY A 50 -2.51 -34.54 -5.71
N LEU A 51 -3.18 -35.37 -6.51
CA LEU A 51 -3.26 -35.19 -7.96
C LEU A 51 -3.98 -33.91 -8.33
N ILE A 52 -5.14 -33.62 -7.71
CA ILE A 52 -5.90 -32.39 -7.97
C ILE A 52 -5.05 -31.16 -7.65
N TRP A 53 -4.38 -31.13 -6.50
CA TRP A 53 -3.49 -30.02 -6.13
C TRP A 53 -2.24 -29.90 -7.02
N GLY A 54 -1.65 -31.02 -7.43
CA GLY A 54 -0.53 -31.03 -8.37
C GLY A 54 -0.93 -30.51 -9.76
N LEU A 55 -2.11 -30.91 -10.24
CA LEU A 55 -2.70 -30.47 -11.50
C LEU A 55 -3.08 -28.99 -11.49
N THR A 56 -3.61 -28.47 -10.39
CA THR A 56 -3.96 -27.04 -10.26
C THR A 56 -2.72 -26.14 -10.20
N ILE A 57 -1.62 -26.60 -9.60
CA ILE A 57 -0.37 -25.83 -9.49
C ILE A 57 0.45 -25.87 -10.80
N THR A 58 0.57 -27.02 -11.45
CA THR A 58 1.46 -27.18 -12.62
C THR A 58 0.78 -26.91 -13.96
N GLY A 59 -0.56 -26.90 -14.02
CA GLY A 59 -1.31 -26.73 -15.27
C GLY A 59 -1.08 -27.85 -16.30
N ALA A 60 -0.34 -28.91 -15.94
CA ALA A 60 0.07 -29.97 -16.84
C ALA A 60 -0.94 -31.13 -16.81
N PHE A 61 -1.71 -31.27 -17.89
CA PHE A 61 -2.65 -32.37 -18.08
C PHE A 61 -1.98 -33.55 -18.79
N GLN A 62 -1.87 -34.70 -18.12
CA GLN A 62 -1.56 -35.98 -18.78
C GLN A 62 -2.53 -37.12 -18.46
N VAL A 63 -3.63 -36.87 -17.75
CA VAL A 63 -4.61 -37.93 -17.45
C VAL A 63 -5.76 -37.89 -18.47
N SER A 64 -5.82 -38.90 -19.34
CA SER A 64 -6.95 -39.12 -20.24
C SER A 64 -8.17 -39.57 -19.43
N VAL A 65 -9.14 -38.68 -19.23
CA VAL A 65 -10.34 -38.95 -18.42
C VAL A 65 -11.47 -39.43 -19.33
N CYS A 66 -11.76 -40.73 -19.33
CA CYS A 66 -12.79 -41.37 -20.18
C CYS A 66 -14.26 -41.04 -19.81
N ARG A 67 -14.55 -40.15 -18.86
CA ARG A 67 -15.94 -39.80 -18.46
C ARG A 67 -16.20 -38.30 -18.59
N TYR A 68 -17.19 -37.95 -19.42
CA TYR A 68 -17.55 -36.57 -19.79
C TYR A 68 -17.90 -35.67 -18.60
N ALA A 69 -18.52 -36.21 -17.54
CA ALA A 69 -18.85 -35.46 -16.33
C ALA A 69 -17.61 -35.07 -15.50
N ILE A 70 -16.64 -35.97 -15.39
CA ILE A 70 -15.37 -35.72 -14.68
C ILE A 70 -14.51 -34.77 -15.51
N ALA A 71 -14.49 -34.94 -16.84
CA ALA A 71 -13.81 -34.03 -17.74
C ALA A 71 -14.36 -32.59 -17.64
N LYS A 72 -15.68 -32.39 -17.60
CA LYS A 72 -16.28 -31.06 -17.38
C LYS A 72 -15.87 -30.44 -16.04
N PHE A 73 -15.99 -31.18 -14.95
CA PHE A 73 -15.63 -30.68 -13.61
C PHE A 73 -14.15 -30.30 -13.52
N VAL A 74 -13.28 -31.10 -14.12
CA VAL A 74 -11.83 -30.85 -14.12
C VAL A 74 -11.48 -29.64 -15.00
N VAL A 75 -12.09 -29.50 -16.17
CA VAL A 75 -11.90 -28.32 -17.04
C VAL A 75 -12.37 -27.04 -16.35
N GLU A 76 -13.54 -27.06 -15.71
CA GLU A 76 -14.08 -25.91 -14.98
C GLU A 76 -13.22 -25.54 -13.76
N SER A 77 -12.77 -26.55 -13.01
CA SER A 77 -11.85 -26.36 -11.88
C SER A 77 -10.50 -25.78 -12.32
N CYS A 78 -9.98 -26.22 -13.47
CA CYS A 78 -8.74 -25.70 -14.02
C CYS A 78 -8.88 -24.29 -14.59
N LEU A 79 -10.00 -23.97 -15.25
CA LEU A 79 -10.31 -22.61 -15.68
C LEU A 79 -10.37 -21.65 -14.48
N ASN A 80 -11.05 -22.06 -13.40
CA ASN A 80 -11.12 -21.27 -12.17
C ASN A 80 -9.73 -21.13 -11.51
N SER A 81 -8.93 -22.19 -11.45
CA SER A 81 -7.56 -22.16 -10.92
C SER A 81 -6.64 -21.24 -11.73
N LEU A 82 -6.74 -21.28 -13.06
CA LEU A 82 -5.98 -20.41 -13.96
C LEU A 82 -6.40 -18.94 -13.83
N ALA A 83 -7.70 -18.68 -13.69
CA ALA A 83 -8.23 -17.34 -13.48
C ALA A 83 -7.76 -16.75 -12.13
N LEU A 84 -7.84 -17.55 -11.06
CA LEU A 84 -7.40 -17.15 -9.72
C LEU A 84 -5.89 -16.90 -9.66
N SER A 85 -5.09 -17.83 -10.19
CA SER A 85 -3.63 -17.67 -10.22
C SER A 85 -3.19 -16.44 -11.01
N ARG A 86 -3.81 -16.17 -12.17
CA ARG A 86 -3.54 -14.96 -12.95
C ARG A 86 -4.00 -13.68 -12.26
N SER A 87 -5.14 -13.69 -11.58
CA SER A 87 -5.64 -12.52 -10.84
C SER A 87 -4.71 -12.16 -9.68
N VAL A 88 -4.25 -13.17 -8.93
CA VAL A 88 -3.27 -12.97 -7.85
C VAL A 88 -1.94 -12.50 -8.40
N GLN A 89 -1.43 -13.08 -9.48
CA GLN A 89 -0.19 -12.62 -10.12
C GLN A 89 -0.31 -11.17 -10.61
N GLY A 90 -1.43 -10.80 -11.22
CA GLY A 90 -1.68 -9.43 -11.69
C GLY A 90 -1.72 -8.42 -10.56
N SER A 91 -2.45 -8.71 -9.47
CA SER A 91 -2.50 -7.85 -8.29
C SER A 91 -1.14 -7.76 -7.59
N LEU A 92 -0.40 -8.87 -7.55
CA LEU A 92 0.90 -8.91 -6.91
C LEU A 92 1.94 -8.11 -7.69
N VAL A 93 1.92 -8.18 -9.03
CA VAL A 93 2.75 -7.32 -9.88
C VAL A 93 2.42 -5.86 -9.61
N ASP A 94 1.14 -5.48 -9.62
CA ASP A 94 0.73 -4.10 -9.35
C ASP A 94 1.24 -3.61 -7.97
N VAL A 95 1.08 -4.40 -6.91
CA VAL A 95 1.57 -4.05 -5.57
C VAL A 95 3.10 -3.94 -5.51
N TYR A 96 3.84 -4.76 -6.26
CA TYR A 96 5.30 -4.70 -6.28
C TYR A 96 5.86 -3.63 -7.19
N THR A 97 5.19 -3.32 -8.30
CA THR A 97 5.65 -2.32 -9.27
C THR A 97 5.20 -0.92 -8.90
N THR A 98 4.07 -0.78 -8.22
CA THR A 98 3.53 0.53 -7.85
C THR A 98 4.12 0.94 -6.51
N PRO A 99 4.98 1.97 -6.45
CA PRO A 99 5.49 2.47 -5.19
C PRO A 99 4.33 3.04 -4.38
N THR A 100 3.84 2.26 -3.42
CA THR A 100 2.81 2.70 -2.48
C THR A 100 3.43 3.69 -1.50
N SER A 101 3.53 4.95 -1.91
CA SER A 101 3.78 6.04 -0.98
C SER A 101 2.57 6.08 -0.04
N MET A 102 2.82 5.97 1.27
CA MET A 102 1.77 6.19 2.26
C MET A 102 1.05 7.51 1.98
N LYS A 103 -0.27 7.52 2.16
CA LYS A 103 -1.09 8.72 1.96
C LYS A 103 -0.50 9.83 2.81
N ASN A 104 -0.16 10.95 2.18
CA ASN A 104 0.31 12.12 2.91
C ASN A 104 -0.84 12.73 3.72
N LEU A 105 -0.50 13.36 4.85
CA LEU A 105 -1.47 14.10 5.66
C LEU A 105 -1.87 15.37 4.90
N ASP A 106 -3.17 15.54 4.62
CA ASP A 106 -3.66 16.65 3.80
C ASP A 106 -4.50 17.66 4.60
N THR A 107 -5.09 17.21 5.71
CA THR A 107 -5.97 18.02 6.56
C THR A 107 -5.39 18.26 7.96
N LEU A 108 -5.81 19.33 8.61
CA LEU A 108 -5.42 19.64 10.00
C LEU A 108 -5.97 18.60 10.99
N ALA A 109 -7.14 18.02 10.69
CA ALA A 109 -7.73 16.95 11.49
C ALA A 109 -6.90 15.65 11.42
N GLU A 110 -6.42 15.27 10.22
CA GLU A 110 -5.50 14.14 10.06
C GLU A 110 -4.17 14.41 10.78
N LEU A 111 -3.67 15.65 10.76
CA LEU A 111 -2.48 16.03 11.52
C LEU A 111 -2.68 15.90 13.04
N ASP A 112 -3.85 16.29 13.57
CA ASP A 112 -4.16 16.10 14.99
C ASP A 112 -4.28 14.60 15.33
N ALA A 113 -4.90 13.80 14.45
CA ALA A 113 -4.99 12.35 14.61
C ALA A 113 -3.61 11.65 14.54
N SER A 114 -2.66 12.21 13.78
CA SER A 114 -1.32 11.62 13.61
C SER A 114 -0.44 11.66 14.84
N GLY A 115 -0.74 12.53 15.82
CA GLY A 115 0.09 12.67 17.03
C GLY A 115 1.42 13.42 16.81
N LEU A 116 1.72 13.89 15.60
CA LEU A 116 3.00 14.55 15.29
C LEU A 116 3.16 15.88 16.02
N THR A 117 4.37 16.15 16.51
CA THR A 117 4.72 17.45 17.10
C THR A 117 5.02 18.48 16.02
N ILE A 118 4.57 19.71 16.21
CA ILE A 118 4.78 20.80 15.24
C ILE A 118 5.95 21.66 15.69
N THR A 119 7.01 21.65 14.89
CA THR A 119 8.22 22.46 15.12
C THR A 119 8.11 23.82 14.45
N VAL A 120 8.51 24.87 15.19
CA VAL A 120 8.46 26.26 14.73
C VAL A 120 9.78 26.97 15.03
N THR A 121 10.29 27.71 14.05
CA THR A 121 11.57 28.43 14.16
C THR A 121 11.43 29.80 14.85
N ALA A 122 10.27 30.46 14.73
CA ALA A 122 10.06 31.80 15.28
C ALA A 122 9.12 31.76 16.50
N PRO A 123 9.53 32.27 17.67
CA PRO A 123 8.71 32.25 18.88
C PRO A 123 7.36 32.99 18.75
N ALA A 124 7.33 34.06 17.93
CA ALA A 124 6.12 34.85 17.70
C ALA A 124 4.98 34.04 17.06
N LEU A 125 5.30 32.99 16.30
CA LEU A 125 4.30 32.17 15.61
C LEU A 125 3.54 31.24 16.57
N ILE A 126 4.07 30.97 17.77
CA ILE A 126 3.43 30.05 18.73
C ILE A 126 2.13 30.62 19.26
N VAL A 127 2.18 31.91 19.59
CA VAL A 127 1.09 32.60 20.28
C VAL A 127 0.03 33.02 19.27
N ASP A 128 0.44 33.34 18.04
CA ASP A 128 -0.42 33.98 17.06
C ASP A 128 -1.06 33.01 16.05
N VAL A 129 -0.40 31.90 15.66
CA VAL A 129 -0.91 31.04 14.57
C VAL A 129 -2.21 30.33 14.93
N PHE A 130 -2.32 29.86 16.17
CA PHE A 130 -3.47 29.10 16.67
C PHE A 130 -4.40 29.93 17.57
N GLY A 131 -4.12 31.22 17.75
CA GLY A 131 -4.96 32.16 18.50
C GLY A 131 -5.24 31.74 19.96
N THR A 132 -6.40 32.18 20.48
CA THR A 132 -6.86 31.91 21.86
C THR A 132 -7.89 30.79 21.93
N GLU A 133 -7.88 29.86 20.97
CA GLU A 133 -8.81 28.73 20.97
C GLU A 133 -8.63 27.83 22.19
N ARG A 134 -9.76 27.29 22.68
CA ARG A 134 -9.80 26.43 23.86
C ARG A 134 -9.34 25.01 23.51
N PRO A 135 -8.68 24.31 24.44
CA PRO A 135 -8.37 22.89 24.27
C PRO A 135 -9.66 22.09 24.11
N GLY A 136 -9.71 21.20 23.11
CA GLY A 136 -10.90 20.44 22.71
C GLY A 136 -11.34 20.67 21.25
N SER A 137 -10.90 21.74 20.59
CA SER A 137 -10.94 21.87 19.13
C SER A 137 -9.67 21.27 18.51
N THR A 138 -9.71 20.90 17.23
CA THR A 138 -8.52 20.43 16.48
C THR A 138 -7.38 21.45 16.54
N ILE A 139 -7.69 22.75 16.39
CA ILE A 139 -6.73 23.85 16.52
C ILE A 139 -6.16 23.95 17.95
N GLY A 140 -7.01 23.79 18.98
CA GLY A 140 -6.58 23.84 20.38
C GLY A 140 -5.62 22.71 20.74
N ASN A 141 -5.86 21.50 20.22
CA ASN A 141 -4.97 20.34 20.41
C ASN A 141 -3.63 20.53 19.69
N LEU A 142 -3.65 21.02 18.45
CA LEU A 142 -2.45 21.30 17.67
C LEU A 142 -1.58 22.37 18.34
N LYS A 143 -2.20 23.38 18.98
CA LYS A 143 -1.48 24.42 19.74
C LYS A 143 -0.67 23.83 20.90
N GLN A 144 -1.20 22.86 21.62
CA GLN A 144 -0.49 22.21 22.74
C GLN A 144 0.73 21.40 22.27
N ARG A 145 0.74 20.96 21.02
CA ARG A 145 1.81 20.16 20.41
C ARG A 145 2.88 20.99 19.71
N LEU A 146 2.78 22.31 19.83
CA LEU A 146 3.68 23.23 19.17
C LEU A 146 4.94 23.42 20.00
N VAL A 147 6.10 23.13 19.41
CA VAL A 147 7.39 23.15 20.08
C VAL A 147 8.33 24.13 19.36
N ILE A 148 8.95 25.00 20.14
CA ILE A 148 10.00 25.89 19.64
C ILE A 148 11.26 25.07 19.43
N GLU A 149 11.78 25.13 18.22
CA GLU A 149 13.12 24.62 18.00
C GLU A 149 14.16 25.53 18.63
N HIS A 150 14.84 25.03 19.67
CA HIS A 150 15.89 25.75 20.38
C HIS A 150 17.31 25.40 19.90
N ASN A 151 17.46 24.37 19.06
CA ASN A 151 18.78 23.85 18.70
C ASN A 151 19.23 24.38 17.32
N PRO A 152 20.21 25.29 17.25
CA PRO A 152 20.74 25.78 15.98
C PRO A 152 21.55 24.73 15.20
N GLY A 153 22.01 23.66 15.87
CA GLY A 153 22.81 22.59 15.26
C GLY A 153 22.00 21.52 14.54
N ARG A 154 20.69 21.39 14.83
CA ARG A 154 19.79 20.44 14.19
C ARG A 154 18.58 21.20 13.69
N ALA A 155 18.62 21.67 12.44
CA ALA A 155 17.52 22.43 11.87
C ALA A 155 16.22 21.60 11.82
N ALA A 156 15.06 22.22 12.06
CA ALA A 156 13.75 21.56 12.15
C ALA A 156 13.41 20.81 10.88
N ALA A 157 13.99 21.28 9.78
CA ALA A 157 13.95 20.60 8.50
C ALA A 157 14.38 19.14 8.56
N TYR A 158 15.32 18.74 9.42
CA TYR A 158 15.73 17.34 9.55
C TYR A 158 14.63 16.48 10.17
N GLY A 159 13.98 16.92 11.25
CA GLY A 159 12.85 16.20 11.85
C GLY A 159 11.66 16.06 10.88
N VAL A 160 11.41 17.12 10.09
CA VAL A 160 10.38 17.08 9.03
C VAL A 160 10.76 16.15 7.89
N LEU A 161 12.04 16.07 7.52
CA LEU A 161 12.52 15.17 6.46
C LEU A 161 12.56 13.69 6.88
N GLU A 162 12.70 13.44 8.18
CA GLU A 162 12.62 12.10 8.80
C GLU A 162 11.16 11.67 9.05
N GLY A 163 10.19 12.61 8.98
CA GLY A 163 8.78 12.34 9.25
C GLY A 163 8.45 12.23 10.74
N THR A 164 9.37 12.66 11.62
CA THR A 164 9.16 12.62 13.08
C THR A 164 8.40 13.85 13.57
N THR A 165 8.48 14.97 12.84
CA THR A 165 7.82 16.22 13.19
C THR A 165 7.16 16.87 11.97
N ALA A 166 6.15 17.71 12.23
CA ALA A 166 5.61 18.62 11.23
C ALA A 166 6.30 19.99 11.35
N GLY A 167 6.44 20.69 10.23
CA GLY A 167 7.05 22.03 10.18
C GLY A 167 6.01 23.10 9.87
N LEU A 168 6.00 24.18 10.65
CA LEU A 168 5.17 25.34 10.35
C LEU A 168 5.99 26.42 9.64
N ILE A 169 5.59 26.77 8.43
CA ILE A 169 6.23 27.79 7.61
C ILE A 169 5.19 28.63 6.87
N ARG A 170 5.61 29.79 6.35
CA ARG A 170 4.79 30.57 5.44
C ARG A 170 4.65 29.83 4.11
N ASN A 171 3.45 29.84 3.54
CA ASN A 171 3.16 29.17 2.28
C ASN A 171 4.07 29.66 1.13
N GLN A 172 4.39 30.95 1.10
CA GLN A 172 5.28 31.54 0.08
C GLN A 172 6.71 30.99 0.16
N ASP A 173 7.19 30.59 1.34
CA ASP A 173 8.53 30.02 1.54
C ASP A 173 8.62 28.54 1.13
N PHE A 174 7.48 27.86 0.97
CA PHE A 174 7.44 26.43 0.63
C PHE A 174 8.13 26.12 -0.71
N GLY A 175 7.96 26.99 -1.72
CA GLY A 175 8.60 26.80 -3.02
C GLY A 175 10.13 26.77 -2.91
N ARG A 176 10.69 27.64 -2.08
CA ARG A 176 12.14 27.70 -1.83
C ARG A 176 12.63 26.46 -1.07
N LEU A 177 11.89 26.02 -0.06
CA LEU A 177 12.25 24.87 0.77
C LEU A 177 12.14 23.55 0.03
N SER A 178 11.07 23.35 -0.75
CA SER A 178 10.91 22.17 -1.61
C SER A 178 12.03 22.05 -2.66
N THR A 179 12.56 23.18 -3.14
CA THR A 179 13.72 23.22 -4.05
C THR A 179 15.06 22.98 -3.33
N LYS A 180 15.14 23.28 -2.04
CA LYS A 180 16.32 23.00 -1.21
C LYS A 180 16.42 21.51 -0.87
N TYR A 181 15.31 20.91 -0.43
CA TYR A 181 15.25 19.53 0.05
C TYR A 181 14.67 18.58 -1.00
N LEU A 182 15.42 18.43 -2.09
CA LEU A 182 15.13 17.46 -3.14
C LEU A 182 15.72 16.09 -2.77
N SER A 183 15.01 15.01 -3.12
CA SER A 183 15.47 13.63 -3.02
C SER A 183 16.62 13.36 -3.98
N ALA A 184 17.32 12.23 -3.81
CA ALA A 184 18.36 11.78 -4.74
C ALA A 184 17.84 11.69 -6.18
N LYS A 185 16.58 11.28 -6.35
CA LYS A 185 15.86 11.20 -7.65
C LYS A 185 15.31 12.54 -8.16
N GLY A 186 15.54 13.65 -7.45
CA GLY A 186 15.02 14.98 -7.85
C GLY A 186 13.56 15.27 -7.45
N ASN A 187 12.88 14.35 -6.77
CA ASN A 187 11.52 14.57 -6.25
C ASN A 187 11.54 15.44 -4.99
N ALA A 188 10.48 16.22 -4.75
CA ALA A 188 10.36 17.01 -3.52
C ALA A 188 10.12 16.06 -2.33
N ARG A 189 10.91 16.20 -1.26
CA ARG A 189 10.74 15.38 -0.04
C ARG A 189 9.74 15.95 0.96
N LEU A 190 9.25 17.16 0.70
CA LEU A 190 8.34 17.87 1.58
C LEU A 190 6.95 17.88 0.96
N HIS A 191 5.96 17.51 1.77
CA HIS A 191 4.55 17.65 1.45
C HIS A 191 3.99 18.90 2.11
N ARG A 192 3.06 19.58 1.43
CA ARG A 192 2.34 20.74 1.96
C ARG A 192 0.90 20.32 2.24
N LEU A 193 0.46 20.52 3.49
CA LEU A 193 -0.96 20.39 3.84
C LEU A 193 -1.83 21.30 2.96
N ARG A 194 -3.04 20.84 2.63
CA ARG A 194 -3.97 21.62 1.81
C ARG A 194 -4.58 22.79 2.59
N GLU A 195 -4.78 22.60 3.89
CA GLU A 195 -5.36 23.57 4.80
C GLU A 195 -4.28 24.48 5.41
N CYS A 196 -4.55 25.79 5.44
CA CYS A 196 -3.73 26.76 6.17
C CYS A 196 -4.45 27.15 7.46
N PRO A 197 -3.80 27.04 8.64
CA PRO A 197 -4.43 27.36 9.91
C PRO A 197 -4.77 28.86 10.02
N ARG A 198 -3.96 29.72 9.40
CA ARG A 198 -4.17 31.17 9.42
C ARG A 198 -3.58 31.84 8.18
N SER A 199 -4.25 32.89 7.71
CA SER A 199 -3.74 33.79 6.67
C SER A 199 -3.25 35.09 7.32
N TYR A 200 -2.14 35.60 6.80
CA TYR A 200 -1.52 36.82 7.27
C TYR A 200 -1.26 37.76 6.11
N THR A 201 -1.50 39.05 6.33
CA THR A 201 -1.10 40.10 5.42
C THR A 201 0.20 40.70 5.94
N LEU A 202 1.23 40.73 5.10
CA LEU A 202 2.49 41.40 5.42
C LEU A 202 2.30 42.92 5.23
N ALA A 203 2.72 43.69 6.23
CA ALA A 203 2.70 45.14 6.19
C ALA A 203 4.06 45.69 6.64
N TYR A 204 4.45 46.83 6.07
CA TYR A 204 5.61 47.57 6.51
C TYR A 204 5.24 48.41 7.73
N LEU A 205 6.04 48.28 8.79
CA LEU A 205 5.85 49.05 10.02
C LEU A 205 6.64 50.35 9.93
N TYR A 206 5.97 51.47 10.20
CA TYR A 206 6.58 52.79 10.27
C TYR A 206 6.38 53.40 11.67
N PRO A 207 7.36 54.16 12.19
CA PRO A 207 7.16 54.95 13.41
C PRO A 207 5.99 55.91 13.26
N ARG A 208 5.25 56.12 14.36
CA ARG A 208 4.14 57.08 14.38
C ARG A 208 4.64 58.47 14.00
N GLY A 209 3.93 59.12 13.07
CA GLY A 209 4.31 60.44 12.57
C GLY A 209 5.42 60.44 11.51
N SER A 210 5.90 59.28 11.05
CA SER A 210 6.90 59.23 9.99
C SER A 210 6.39 59.92 8.70
N PRO A 211 7.10 60.92 8.16
CA PRO A 211 6.70 61.59 6.92
C PRO A 211 6.75 60.65 5.71
N LEU A 212 7.54 59.58 5.79
CA LEU A 212 7.70 58.58 4.74
C LEU A 212 6.48 57.66 4.59
N TYR A 213 5.62 57.56 5.60
CA TYR A 213 4.49 56.64 5.59
C TYR A 213 3.56 56.86 4.39
N ARG A 214 3.14 58.11 4.18
CA ARG A 214 2.20 58.45 3.08
C ARG A 214 2.84 58.17 1.72
N ALA A 215 4.05 58.70 1.52
CA ALA A 215 4.78 58.50 0.28
C ALA A 215 4.98 57.01 -0.02
N ALA A 216 5.45 56.21 0.94
CA ALA A 216 5.67 54.78 0.74
C ALA A 216 4.36 54.02 0.45
N ASN A 217 3.27 54.35 1.15
CA ASN A 217 1.98 53.73 0.92
C ASN A 217 1.42 54.02 -0.48
N ASP A 218 1.57 55.27 -0.94
CA ASP A 218 1.14 55.66 -2.29
C ASP A 218 1.94 54.95 -3.37
N HIS A 219 3.27 54.80 -3.19
CA HIS A 219 4.10 54.04 -4.11
C HIS A 219 3.70 52.56 -4.15
N ILE A 220 3.48 51.93 -2.99
CA ILE A 220 3.02 50.53 -2.91
C ILE A 220 1.68 50.38 -3.65
N LEU A 221 0.76 51.33 -3.46
CA LEU A 221 -0.52 51.31 -4.15
C LEU A 221 -0.36 51.41 -5.67
N HIS A 222 0.49 52.31 -6.16
CA HIS A 222 0.81 52.39 -7.59
C HIS A 222 1.44 51.09 -8.11
N PHE A 223 2.37 50.46 -7.38
CA PHE A 223 2.94 49.16 -7.75
C PHE A 223 1.88 48.06 -7.86
N LEU A 224 0.87 48.07 -6.99
CA LEU A 224 -0.25 47.13 -7.03
C LEU A 224 -1.18 47.44 -8.21
N GLN A 225 -1.56 48.71 -8.41
CA GLN A 225 -2.46 49.14 -9.48
C GLN A 225 -1.89 48.89 -10.88
N HIS A 226 -0.59 49.11 -11.08
CA HIS A 226 0.09 48.82 -12.34
C HIS A 226 0.41 47.32 -12.54
N GLY A 227 0.01 46.45 -11.59
CA GLY A 227 0.24 45.01 -11.68
C GLY A 227 1.72 44.60 -11.60
N LEU A 228 2.62 45.52 -11.22
CA LEU A 228 4.06 45.27 -11.09
C LEU A 228 4.33 44.21 -10.02
N TYR A 229 3.55 44.20 -8.94
CA TYR A 229 3.61 43.14 -7.93
C TYR A 229 3.27 41.76 -8.51
N ALA A 230 2.19 41.67 -9.30
CA ALA A 230 1.79 40.42 -9.94
C ALA A 230 2.82 39.93 -10.96
N LYS A 231 3.46 40.84 -11.69
CA LYS A 231 4.60 40.53 -12.56
C LYS A 231 5.78 39.99 -11.75
N TRP A 232 6.21 40.72 -10.72
CA TRP A 232 7.31 40.31 -9.84
C TRP A 232 7.09 38.93 -9.23
N GLN A 233 5.87 38.64 -8.76
CA GLN A 233 5.53 37.33 -8.20
C GLN A 233 5.64 36.21 -9.23
N ARG A 234 5.20 36.45 -10.49
CA ARG A 234 5.35 35.49 -11.59
C ARG A 234 6.83 35.28 -11.94
N ASP A 235 7.60 36.35 -12.04
CA ASP A 235 9.03 36.29 -12.37
C ASP A 235 9.81 35.55 -11.28
N ALA A 236 9.52 35.83 -10.00
CA ALA A 236 10.11 35.12 -8.86
C ALA A 236 9.76 33.62 -8.86
N ALA A 237 8.51 33.27 -9.15
CA ALA A 237 8.09 31.87 -9.28
C ALA A 237 8.80 31.18 -10.47
N HIS A 238 8.95 31.87 -11.59
CA HIS A 238 9.65 31.36 -12.77
C HIS A 238 11.14 31.10 -12.48
N ILE A 239 11.83 32.05 -11.84
CA ILE A 239 13.24 31.90 -11.43
C ILE A 239 13.39 30.70 -10.49
N LEU A 240 12.46 30.52 -9.55
CA LEU A 240 12.49 29.38 -8.64
C LEU A 240 12.28 28.04 -9.36
N ALA A 241 11.33 27.99 -10.30
CA ALA A 241 11.07 26.80 -11.11
C ALA A 241 12.29 26.45 -11.98
N MET A 242 12.91 27.45 -12.61
CA MET A 242 14.13 27.29 -13.40
C MET A 242 15.28 26.77 -12.54
N ASN A 243 15.50 27.36 -11.35
CA ASN A 243 16.51 26.90 -10.40
C ASN A 243 16.28 25.45 -9.95
N ARG A 244 15.02 25.06 -9.77
CA ARG A 244 14.65 23.67 -9.45
C ARG A 244 15.00 22.75 -10.61
N ALA A 245 14.61 23.10 -11.84
CA ALA A 245 14.90 22.31 -13.04
C ALA A 245 16.41 22.11 -13.23
N LEU A 246 17.21 23.17 -13.08
CA LEU A 246 18.67 23.10 -13.17
C LEU A 246 19.28 22.19 -12.09
N LYS A 247 18.80 22.28 -10.84
CA LYS A 247 19.26 21.37 -9.76
C LYS A 247 18.90 19.92 -10.02
N VAL A 248 17.69 19.66 -10.51
CA VAL A 248 17.25 18.31 -10.86
C VAL A 248 18.10 17.76 -12.01
N HIS A 249 18.30 18.55 -13.06
CA HIS A 249 19.13 18.17 -14.20
C HIS A 249 20.59 17.90 -13.78
N ALA A 250 21.21 18.80 -13.01
CA ALA A 250 22.56 18.62 -12.48
C ALA A 250 22.70 17.35 -11.64
N ARG A 251 21.65 16.94 -10.91
CA ARG A 251 21.64 15.67 -10.16
C ARG A 251 21.52 14.46 -11.08
N HIS A 252 20.66 14.50 -12.10
CA HIS A 252 20.54 13.43 -13.09
C HIS A 252 21.84 13.20 -13.85
N VAL A 253 22.53 14.27 -14.25
CA VAL A 253 23.84 14.19 -14.89
C VAL A 253 24.88 13.58 -13.95
N ARG A 254 24.90 13.98 -12.67
CA ARG A 254 25.84 13.44 -11.67
C ARG A 254 25.56 11.99 -11.29
N SER A 255 24.30 11.56 -11.27
CA SER A 255 23.93 10.19 -10.88
C SER A 255 24.19 9.16 -11.98
N GLY A 256 24.58 9.58 -13.20
CA GLY A 256 24.80 8.68 -14.32
C GLY A 256 23.54 7.93 -14.79
N GLN A 257 22.37 8.21 -14.20
CA GLN A 257 21.08 7.66 -14.60
C GLN A 257 20.54 8.44 -15.80
N GLN A 258 21.22 8.31 -16.94
CA GLN A 258 20.65 8.67 -18.23
C GLN A 258 19.64 7.58 -18.61
N GLY A 259 18.35 7.89 -18.55
CA GLY A 259 17.33 7.16 -19.31
C GLY A 259 16.74 5.87 -18.73
N ALA A 260 17.09 5.45 -17.50
CA ALA A 260 16.39 4.33 -16.87
C ALA A 260 15.07 4.82 -16.26
N GLY A 261 14.02 4.89 -17.09
CA GLY A 261 12.65 5.05 -16.61
C GLY A 261 12.39 4.08 -15.47
N GLU A 262 11.82 4.60 -14.37
CA GLU A 262 11.42 3.93 -13.12
C GLU A 262 11.61 2.40 -13.09
N GLN A 263 12.87 1.95 -13.13
CA GLN A 263 13.17 0.53 -13.02
C GLN A 263 13.00 0.21 -11.55
N VAL A 264 11.85 -0.37 -11.23
CA VAL A 264 11.58 -0.95 -9.92
C VAL A 264 12.57 -2.09 -9.75
N THR A 265 13.69 -1.81 -9.06
CA THR A 265 14.68 -2.81 -8.73
C THR A 265 14.07 -3.75 -7.69
N LEU A 266 13.61 -4.92 -8.15
CA LEU A 266 13.15 -6.01 -7.28
C LEU A 266 14.32 -6.42 -6.36
N ARG A 267 14.26 -5.98 -5.10
CA ARG A 267 15.18 -6.41 -4.04
C ARG A 267 14.79 -7.76 -3.49
N LEU A 268 15.77 -8.49 -2.96
CA LEU A 268 15.57 -9.76 -2.25
C LEU A 268 14.55 -9.65 -1.10
N ASP A 269 14.43 -8.47 -0.50
CA ASP A 269 13.46 -8.18 0.57
C ASP A 269 12.02 -8.52 0.16
N HIS A 270 11.66 -8.29 -1.10
CA HIS A 270 10.34 -8.61 -1.63
C HIS A 270 10.11 -10.12 -1.85
N LEU A 271 11.18 -10.90 -2.00
CA LEU A 271 11.11 -12.36 -2.17
C LEU A 271 11.28 -13.14 -0.86
N LEU A 272 11.60 -12.45 0.24
CA LEU A 272 11.84 -13.10 1.54
C LEU A 272 10.63 -13.93 2.01
N LEU A 273 9.43 -13.40 1.87
CA LEU A 273 8.19 -14.06 2.33
C LEU A 273 7.90 -15.37 1.57
N PRO A 274 7.99 -15.41 0.22
CA PRO A 274 7.99 -16.66 -0.53
C PRO A 274 9.04 -17.68 -0.07
N PHE A 275 10.29 -17.26 0.19
CA PHE A 275 11.35 -18.14 0.65
C PHE A 275 11.09 -18.69 2.06
N MET A 276 10.54 -17.88 2.96
CA MET A 276 10.14 -18.30 4.30
C MET A 276 9.01 -19.34 4.24
N LEU A 277 8.03 -19.14 3.36
CA LEU A 277 6.92 -20.07 3.17
C LEU A 277 7.41 -21.42 2.61
N LEU A 278 8.33 -21.37 1.63
CA LEU A 278 8.98 -22.55 1.07
C LEU A 278 9.77 -23.31 2.14
N GLY A 279 10.58 -22.60 2.94
CA GLY A 279 11.35 -23.18 4.03
C GLY A 279 10.46 -23.84 5.09
N ALA A 280 9.38 -23.18 5.49
CA ALA A 280 8.40 -23.74 6.43
C ALA A 280 7.73 -25.01 5.87
N GLY A 281 7.37 -25.01 4.58
CA GLY A 281 6.80 -26.18 3.90
C GLY A 281 7.76 -27.37 3.86
N PHE A 282 9.02 -27.15 3.49
CA PHE A 282 10.05 -28.18 3.54
C PHE A 282 10.30 -28.68 4.96
N GLY A 283 10.32 -27.79 5.95
CA GLY A 283 10.46 -28.16 7.36
C GLY A 283 9.37 -29.11 7.83
N LEU A 284 8.11 -28.80 7.52
CA LEU A 284 6.96 -29.66 7.84
C LEU A 284 7.03 -31.02 7.12
N ALA A 285 7.47 -31.04 5.86
CA ALA A 285 7.65 -32.28 5.10
C ALA A 285 8.75 -33.17 5.69
N VAL A 286 9.86 -32.59 6.13
CA VAL A 286 10.94 -33.33 6.80
C VAL A 286 10.47 -33.88 8.14
N VAL A 287 9.76 -33.07 8.95
CA VAL A 287 9.23 -33.51 10.25
C VAL A 287 8.23 -34.67 10.09
N SER A 288 7.32 -34.59 9.12
CA SER A 288 6.35 -35.66 8.86
C SER A 288 7.04 -36.94 8.39
N PHE A 289 8.05 -36.83 7.51
CA PHE A 289 8.85 -37.98 7.05
C PHE A 289 9.63 -38.64 8.20
N LEU A 290 10.30 -37.84 9.04
CA LEU A 290 11.03 -38.36 10.20
C LEU A 290 10.09 -39.04 11.20
N ARG A 291 8.91 -38.44 11.46
CA ARG A 291 7.89 -39.03 12.34
C ARG A 291 7.38 -40.36 11.80
N GLU A 292 7.13 -40.46 10.49
CA GLU A 292 6.72 -41.72 9.87
C GLU A 292 7.83 -42.78 9.98
N ARG A 293 9.08 -42.41 9.67
CA ARG A 293 10.23 -43.31 9.75
C ARG A 293 10.44 -43.83 11.17
N TYR A 294 10.33 -42.96 12.17
CA TYR A 294 10.46 -43.33 13.59
C TYR A 294 9.31 -44.25 14.05
N SER A 295 8.08 -43.99 13.58
CA SER A 295 6.91 -44.82 13.86
C SER A 295 7.03 -46.23 13.26
N ARG A 296 7.55 -46.32 12.02
CA ARG A 296 7.82 -47.61 11.36
C ARG A 296 8.95 -48.38 12.04
N ALA A 297 10.04 -47.72 12.42
CA ALA A 297 11.14 -48.34 13.16
C ALA A 297 10.67 -48.93 14.51
N ARG A 298 9.82 -48.20 15.26
CA ARG A 298 9.23 -48.71 16.51
C ARG A 298 8.32 -49.93 16.30
N ARG A 299 7.52 -49.96 15.21
CA ARG A 299 6.68 -51.14 14.90
C ARG A 299 7.51 -52.37 14.55
N ILE A 300 8.60 -52.21 13.82
CA ILE A 300 9.50 -53.33 13.46
C ILE A 300 10.17 -53.90 14.71
N VAL A 301 10.63 -53.04 15.63
CA VAL A 301 11.25 -53.46 16.89
C VAL A 301 10.25 -54.13 17.85
N MET A 302 8.97 -53.74 17.84
CA MET A 302 7.93 -54.45 18.61
C MET A 302 7.60 -55.83 18.03
N LEU A 303 7.64 -55.99 16.71
CA LEU A 303 7.37 -57.27 16.03
C LEU A 303 8.50 -58.29 16.21
N THR A 304 9.75 -57.86 16.39
CA THR A 304 10.89 -58.76 16.64
C THR A 304 11.10 -59.11 18.11
N ARG A 305 10.38 -58.48 19.05
CA ARG A 305 10.50 -58.72 20.50
C ARG A 305 9.34 -59.50 21.10
N GLY A 306 8.38 -59.94 20.28
CA GLY A 306 7.16 -60.66 20.69
C GLY A 306 6.93 -61.98 19.96
N GLY A 307 7.95 -62.56 19.32
CA GLY A 307 7.97 -63.93 18.82
C GLY A 307 9.06 -64.72 19.50
#